data_AF-A0A9N9L4J2-F1
#
_entry.id   AF-A0A9N9L4J2-F1
#
_cell.length_a   1.000
_cell.length_b   1.000
_cell.length_c   1.000
_cell.angle_alpha   90.00
_cell.angle_beta   90.00
_cell.angle_gamma   90.00
#
_symmetry.space_group_name_H-M   'P 1'
#
loop_
_entity.id
_entity.type
_entity.pdbx_description
1 polymer ?
#
loop_
_entity_poly.entity_id
_entity_poly.type
_entity_poly.pdbx_seq_one_letter_code
_entity_poly.pdbx_strand_id
1 'polypeptide(L)'
;MIGRETLERCENRQSEFRSKTAEKFTKSEQSALNVDSKEAFEIFWKGALSNKRGFDVKREHGRRRAGKKVTSLSSSAYDIIQNFGSLVNIIKDFGAPFGGMAIGTICFLLTIAKNRTKMEIQINDTLLQIRDRLPGVKMYQQIYDDDTELGQHLQSKIVDAYDSFILFCVEASEFYSMRAINRWINSFGNNTDLDDKAMSVQNAIVDVRRVSEELLNRTVTEVKRINLELLEGRDQERLEKIRVDLRLEVYSPEAHQARLKRHKSDLEAEFGSHYEFESPLYKIVENDAKFQAWRSSKTSRLLLLSGRNSVYDAPHCWVSPVAIDMIKFLTDPASKKDSDFCVFYMFGLCDEDEPFTHVLAFFIHQLLYQNKRSLNHKNLFEELNADLNAYVQDTAGKESRGPEGHLQAILLRVINSFEMGQTIWCILDRVDKCRTSDEKKLWRHRRALLKVLSHVVARTTSRLMVLAVINTRDWDVENFVSEIQGEQSREKVTLLTYDEDEALYQS
;
A
#
# COMPACT_ATOMS: atom_id res chain seq x y z
N MET A 1 -3.72 -30.77 20.55
CA MET A 1 -4.21 -32.00 21.22
C MET A 1 -5.51 -32.52 20.59
N ILE A 2 -6.50 -31.67 20.32
CA ILE A 2 -7.83 -32.04 19.77
C ILE A 2 -7.75 -32.82 18.43
N GLY A 3 -6.86 -32.47 17.51
CA GLY A 3 -6.77 -33.16 16.21
C GLY A 3 -6.33 -34.62 16.29
N ARG A 4 -5.54 -35.00 17.30
CA ARG A 4 -4.98 -36.37 17.41
C ARG A 4 -6.06 -37.40 17.76
N GLU A 5 -6.97 -37.06 18.68
CA GLU A 5 -8.07 -37.95 19.08
C GLU A 5 -9.02 -38.24 17.91
N THR A 6 -9.32 -37.21 17.10
CA THR A 6 -10.11 -37.35 15.88
C THR A 6 -9.42 -38.28 14.88
N LEU A 7 -8.11 -38.13 14.67
CA LEU A 7 -7.34 -38.99 13.77
C LEU A 7 -7.26 -40.44 14.25
N GLU A 8 -7.06 -40.67 15.55
CA GLU A 8 -7.06 -42.02 16.14
C GLU A 8 -8.42 -42.70 15.96
N ARG A 9 -9.52 -41.97 16.18
CA ARG A 9 -10.88 -42.47 15.91
C ARG A 9 -11.07 -42.83 14.44
N CYS A 10 -10.64 -41.96 13.53
CA CYS A 10 -10.73 -42.16 12.09
C CYS A 10 -9.97 -43.42 11.65
N GLU A 11 -8.73 -43.58 12.13
CA GLU A 11 -7.85 -44.71 11.81
C GLU A 11 -8.41 -46.03 12.35
N ASN A 12 -8.93 -46.03 13.58
CA ASN A 12 -9.61 -47.18 14.18
C ASN A 12 -10.83 -47.60 13.36
N ARG A 13 -11.63 -46.64 12.89
CA ARG A 13 -12.81 -46.91 12.07
C ARG A 13 -12.44 -47.52 10.72
N GLN A 14 -11.37 -47.04 10.08
CA GLN A 14 -10.85 -47.63 8.84
C GLN A 14 -10.32 -49.06 9.05
N SER A 15 -9.63 -49.33 10.16
CA SER A 15 -9.15 -50.66 10.52
C SER A 15 -10.30 -51.65 10.73
N GLU A 16 -11.34 -51.23 11.47
CA GLU A 16 -12.56 -52.01 11.68
C GLU A 16 -13.26 -52.31 10.35
N PHE A 17 -13.37 -51.30 9.48
CA PHE A 17 -13.93 -51.46 8.15
C PHE A 17 -13.15 -52.47 7.31
N ARG A 18 -11.81 -52.39 7.29
CA ARG A 18 -10.94 -53.31 6.54
C ARG A 18 -11.10 -54.76 7.00
N SER A 19 -11.14 -55.01 8.31
CA SER A 19 -11.28 -56.37 8.85
C SER A 19 -12.63 -57.00 8.48
N LYS A 20 -13.73 -56.26 8.57
CA LYS A 20 -15.08 -56.72 8.16
C LYS A 20 -15.20 -56.99 6.66
N THR A 21 -14.41 -56.30 5.86
CA THR A 21 -14.44 -56.34 4.39
C THR A 21 -13.57 -57.48 3.84
N ALA A 22 -12.56 -57.95 4.58
CA ALA A 22 -11.66 -59.02 4.14
C ALA A 22 -12.38 -60.35 3.79
N GLU A 23 -13.57 -60.63 4.35
CA GLU A 23 -14.25 -61.91 4.13
C GLU A 23 -15.28 -61.90 2.99
N LYS A 24 -15.71 -60.73 2.51
CA LYS A 24 -16.96 -60.59 1.72
C LYS A 24 -16.77 -60.25 0.24
N PHE A 25 -15.55 -59.94 -0.20
CA PHE A 25 -15.30 -59.31 -1.51
C PHE A 25 -14.33 -60.10 -2.37
N THR A 26 -14.26 -59.74 -3.65
CA THR A 26 -13.34 -60.37 -4.59
C THR A 26 -11.89 -60.02 -4.28
N LYS A 27 -10.93 -60.87 -4.70
CA LYS A 27 -9.50 -60.59 -4.55
C LYS A 27 -9.06 -59.25 -5.15
N SER A 28 -9.74 -58.81 -6.23
CA SER A 28 -9.47 -57.53 -6.88
C SER A 28 -10.01 -56.32 -6.11
N GLU A 29 -11.06 -56.50 -5.32
CA GLU A 29 -11.59 -55.44 -4.43
C GLU A 29 -10.75 -55.37 -3.16
N GLN A 30 -10.33 -56.52 -2.61
CA GLN A 30 -9.43 -56.59 -1.46
C GLN A 30 -8.07 -55.95 -1.74
N SER A 31 -7.52 -56.12 -2.95
CA SER A 31 -6.24 -55.49 -3.31
C SER A 31 -6.30 -53.96 -3.35
N ALA A 32 -7.49 -53.36 -3.49
CA ALA A 32 -7.66 -51.91 -3.41
C ALA A 32 -7.37 -51.36 -2.00
N LEU A 33 -7.64 -52.13 -0.95
CA LEU A 33 -7.38 -51.74 0.44
C LEU A 33 -5.89 -51.76 0.78
N ASN A 34 -5.09 -52.49 0.01
CA ASN A 34 -3.63 -52.56 0.18
C ASN A 34 -2.89 -51.40 -0.49
N VAL A 35 -3.62 -50.47 -1.12
CA VAL A 35 -3.04 -49.25 -1.70
C VAL A 35 -2.80 -48.24 -0.57
N ASP A 36 -1.55 -47.84 -0.36
CA ASP A 36 -1.11 -46.98 0.75
C ASP A 36 -0.47 -45.65 0.31
N SER A 37 -0.25 -45.53 -1.00
CA SER A 37 0.47 -44.43 -1.63
C SER A 37 -0.21 -44.02 -2.92
N LYS A 38 0.08 -42.78 -3.32
CA LYS A 38 -0.43 -42.20 -4.56
C LYS A 38 0.10 -42.95 -5.77
N GLU A 39 1.38 -43.32 -5.73
CA GLU A 39 2.07 -44.08 -6.77
C GLU A 39 1.46 -45.48 -6.91
N ALA A 40 1.21 -46.16 -5.78
CA ALA A 40 0.51 -47.45 -5.77
C ALA A 40 -0.92 -47.33 -6.31
N PHE A 41 -1.63 -46.23 -6.04
CA PHE A 41 -2.94 -45.98 -6.62
C PHE A 41 -2.88 -45.87 -8.14
N GLU A 42 -1.93 -45.12 -8.70
CA GLU A 42 -1.83 -44.98 -10.16
C GLU A 42 -1.60 -46.33 -10.84
N ILE A 43 -0.74 -47.17 -10.25
CA ILE A 43 -0.45 -48.53 -10.75
C ILE A 43 -1.71 -49.39 -10.66
N PHE A 44 -2.34 -49.43 -9.47
CA PHE A 44 -3.57 -50.19 -9.23
C PHE A 44 -4.70 -49.78 -10.18
N TRP A 45 -4.94 -48.47 -10.33
CA TRP A 45 -6.06 -47.94 -11.10
C TRP A 45 -5.87 -48.13 -12.61
N LYS A 46 -4.64 -47.95 -13.13
CA LYS A 46 -4.30 -48.28 -14.52
C LYS A 46 -4.57 -49.76 -14.82
N GLY A 47 -4.14 -50.67 -13.94
CA GLY A 47 -4.41 -52.10 -14.05
C GLY A 47 -5.89 -52.45 -13.95
N ALA A 48 -6.62 -51.80 -13.05
CA ALA A 48 -8.06 -51.98 -12.94
C ALA A 48 -8.75 -51.55 -14.25
N LEU A 49 -8.35 -50.42 -14.84
CA LEU A 49 -8.97 -49.88 -16.06
C LEU A 49 -8.69 -50.72 -17.31
N SER A 50 -7.47 -51.23 -17.47
CA SER A 50 -7.13 -52.13 -18.58
C SER A 50 -7.95 -53.43 -18.53
N ASN A 51 -8.13 -54.00 -17.33
CA ASN A 51 -8.96 -55.19 -17.11
C ASN A 51 -10.44 -54.97 -17.47
N LYS A 52 -10.99 -53.78 -17.20
CA LYS A 52 -12.37 -53.42 -17.56
C LYS A 52 -12.52 -53.16 -19.07
N ARG A 53 -11.56 -52.48 -19.72
CA ARG A 53 -11.56 -52.35 -21.19
C ARG A 53 -11.54 -53.71 -21.88
N GLY A 54 -10.73 -54.66 -21.39
CA GLY A 54 -10.73 -56.03 -21.92
C GLY A 54 -12.07 -56.75 -21.73
N PHE A 55 -12.80 -56.46 -20.65
CA PHE A 55 -14.13 -57.01 -20.38
C PHE A 55 -15.23 -56.34 -21.23
N ASP A 56 -15.15 -55.03 -21.42
CA ASP A 56 -16.09 -54.24 -22.22
C ASP A 56 -15.92 -54.52 -23.71
N VAL A 57 -14.69 -54.67 -24.21
CA VAL A 57 -14.40 -55.11 -25.60
C VAL A 57 -14.97 -56.51 -25.87
N LYS A 58 -14.93 -57.42 -24.89
CA LYS A 58 -15.59 -58.74 -24.97
C LYS A 58 -17.12 -58.65 -24.95
N ARG A 59 -17.70 -57.61 -24.36
CA ARG A 59 -19.15 -57.32 -24.35
C ARG A 59 -19.61 -56.48 -25.54
N GLU A 60 -18.71 -55.81 -26.25
CA GLU A 60 -19.00 -54.92 -27.38
C GLU A 60 -19.48 -55.66 -28.64
N HIS A 61 -19.38 -56.99 -28.67
CA HIS A 61 -20.10 -57.82 -29.65
C HIS A 61 -21.62 -57.84 -29.42
N GLY A 62 -22.12 -57.25 -28.33
CA GLY A 62 -23.53 -56.91 -28.11
C GLY A 62 -23.76 -55.40 -28.21
N ARG A 63 -24.63 -54.97 -29.13
CA ARG A 63 -25.03 -53.57 -29.35
C ARG A 63 -25.47 -52.86 -28.04
N ARG A 64 -24.61 -52.04 -27.41
CA ARG A 64 -25.01 -50.79 -26.69
C ARG A 64 -23.83 -50.00 -26.06
N ARG A 65 -23.60 -48.78 -26.57
CA ARG A 65 -23.38 -47.46 -25.90
C ARG A 65 -22.82 -47.37 -24.44
N ALA A 66 -21.89 -48.21 -24.00
CA ALA A 66 -21.32 -48.14 -22.63
C ALA A 66 -20.00 -47.31 -22.52
N GLY A 67 -19.27 -47.11 -23.62
CA GLY A 67 -17.89 -46.60 -23.58
C GLY A 67 -17.69 -45.15 -23.09
N LYS A 68 -18.69 -44.26 -23.24
CA LYS A 68 -18.53 -42.82 -22.92
C LYS A 68 -18.66 -42.49 -21.42
N LYS A 69 -19.16 -43.41 -20.59
CA LYS A 69 -19.42 -43.18 -19.15
C LYS A 69 -18.24 -43.61 -18.26
N VAL A 70 -17.50 -44.65 -18.65
CA VAL A 70 -16.36 -45.15 -17.88
C VAL A 70 -15.19 -44.15 -17.85
N THR A 71 -15.08 -43.28 -18.87
CA THR A 71 -14.04 -42.24 -18.94
C THR A 71 -14.22 -41.12 -17.91
N SER A 72 -15.45 -40.79 -17.50
CA SER A 72 -15.67 -39.68 -16.54
C SER A 72 -15.31 -40.06 -15.12
N LEU A 73 -15.71 -41.25 -14.63
CA LEU A 73 -15.37 -41.71 -13.27
C LEU A 73 -13.85 -41.84 -13.11
N SER A 74 -13.13 -42.32 -14.13
CA SER A 74 -11.67 -42.43 -14.08
C SER A 74 -10.96 -41.08 -13.98
N SER A 75 -11.46 -40.07 -14.70
CA SER A 75 -10.93 -38.71 -14.61
C SER A 75 -11.17 -38.16 -13.21
N SER A 76 -12.41 -38.25 -12.70
CA SER A 76 -12.75 -37.79 -11.36
C SER A 76 -11.92 -38.49 -10.29
N ALA A 77 -11.79 -39.82 -10.36
CA ALA A 77 -10.99 -40.62 -9.45
C ALA A 77 -9.53 -40.16 -9.36
N TYR A 78 -8.92 -39.86 -10.52
CA TYR A 78 -7.56 -39.34 -10.56
C TYR A 78 -7.49 -37.97 -9.90
N ASP A 79 -8.38 -37.05 -10.26
CA ASP A 79 -8.42 -35.70 -9.70
C ASP A 79 -8.63 -35.69 -8.18
N ILE A 80 -9.51 -36.55 -7.67
CA ILE A 80 -9.78 -36.67 -6.23
C ILE A 80 -8.55 -37.16 -5.50
N ILE A 81 -7.88 -38.21 -5.97
CA ILE A 81 -6.67 -38.70 -5.30
C ILE A 81 -5.53 -37.68 -5.39
N GLN A 82 -5.42 -36.93 -6.48
CA GLN A 82 -4.42 -35.86 -6.61
C GLN A 82 -4.67 -34.74 -5.59
N ASN A 83 -5.91 -34.28 -5.44
CA ASN A 83 -6.27 -33.18 -4.54
C ASN A 83 -6.30 -33.63 -3.07
N PHE A 84 -6.86 -34.81 -2.80
CA PHE A 84 -6.95 -35.39 -1.47
C PHE A 84 -5.60 -35.92 -0.98
N GLY A 85 -4.70 -36.33 -1.89
CA GLY A 85 -3.33 -36.71 -1.54
C GLY A 85 -2.57 -35.60 -0.81
N SER A 86 -2.84 -34.33 -1.12
CA SER A 86 -2.28 -33.20 -0.37
C SER A 86 -2.82 -33.14 1.06
N LEU A 87 -4.11 -33.39 1.29
CA LEU A 87 -4.67 -33.50 2.66
C LEU A 87 -4.06 -34.68 3.42
N VAL A 88 -3.96 -35.85 2.78
CA VAL A 88 -3.33 -37.04 3.39
C VAL A 88 -1.88 -36.76 3.77
N ASN A 89 -1.13 -36.04 2.94
CA ASN A 89 0.26 -35.68 3.27
C ASN A 89 0.32 -34.73 4.48
N ILE A 90 -0.55 -33.71 4.54
CA ILE A 90 -0.65 -32.83 5.72
C ILE A 90 -0.94 -33.66 6.98
N ILE A 91 -1.88 -34.62 6.90
CA ILE A 91 -2.22 -35.51 8.02
C ILE A 91 -1.06 -36.44 8.41
N LYS A 92 -0.27 -36.92 7.44
CA LYS A 92 0.94 -37.70 7.73
C LYS A 92 1.97 -36.87 8.49
N ASP A 93 2.08 -35.57 8.17
CA ASP A 93 2.99 -34.64 8.84
C ASP A 93 2.56 -34.31 10.29
N PHE A 94 1.26 -34.39 10.61
CA PHE A 94 0.76 -34.31 12.01
C PHE A 94 1.25 -35.46 12.92
N GLY A 95 1.71 -36.57 12.33
CA GLY A 95 2.32 -37.68 13.04
C GLY A 95 2.00 -39.04 12.43
N ALA A 96 3.00 -39.90 12.31
CA ALA A 96 2.75 -41.32 12.06
C ALA A 96 1.94 -41.92 13.22
N PRO A 97 0.98 -42.84 12.98
CA PRO A 97 0.78 -43.63 11.76
C PRO A 97 -0.36 -43.16 10.83
N PHE A 98 -0.89 -41.94 10.99
CA PHE A 98 -2.14 -41.52 10.33
C PHE A 98 -2.01 -41.37 8.80
N GLY A 99 -3.09 -41.64 8.07
CA GLY A 99 -3.18 -41.37 6.63
C GLY A 99 -2.68 -42.49 5.70
N GLY A 100 -2.02 -43.53 6.24
CA GLY A 100 -1.61 -44.71 5.46
C GLY A 100 -2.81 -45.51 4.93
N MET A 101 -3.91 -45.56 5.69
CA MET A 101 -5.10 -46.32 5.30
C MET A 101 -6.09 -45.58 4.40
N ALA A 102 -6.04 -44.23 4.39
CA ALA A 102 -6.99 -43.38 3.68
C ALA A 102 -7.06 -43.66 2.18
N ILE A 103 -5.90 -43.76 1.53
CA ILE A 103 -5.81 -43.97 0.08
C ILE A 103 -6.50 -45.29 -0.29
N GLY A 104 -6.21 -46.37 0.43
CA GLY A 104 -6.83 -47.67 0.19
C GLY A 104 -8.34 -47.67 0.38
N THR A 105 -8.85 -46.93 1.38
CA THR A 105 -10.29 -46.76 1.61
C THR A 105 -10.97 -46.05 0.44
N ILE A 106 -10.36 -45.00 -0.11
CA ILE A 106 -10.88 -44.28 -1.29
C ILE A 106 -10.80 -45.18 -2.54
N CYS A 107 -9.69 -45.89 -2.73
CA CYS A 107 -9.50 -46.84 -3.83
C CYS A 107 -10.57 -47.93 -3.83
N PHE A 108 -10.93 -48.42 -2.64
CA PHE A 108 -11.96 -49.42 -2.45
C PHE A 108 -13.34 -48.90 -2.85
N LEU A 109 -13.73 -47.71 -2.39
CA LEU A 109 -14.99 -47.07 -2.79
C LEU A 109 -15.07 -46.90 -4.31
N LEU A 110 -14.01 -46.40 -4.94
CA LEU A 110 -13.95 -46.20 -6.39
C LEU A 110 -14.06 -47.53 -7.16
N THR A 111 -13.51 -48.61 -6.60
CA THR A 111 -13.61 -49.95 -7.18
C THR A 111 -15.05 -50.48 -7.11
N ILE A 112 -15.75 -50.27 -5.99
CA ILE A 112 -17.17 -50.60 -5.85
C ILE A 112 -18.02 -49.79 -6.84
N ALA A 113 -17.80 -48.47 -6.90
CA ALA A 113 -18.53 -47.57 -7.79
C ALA A 113 -18.40 -48.02 -9.26
N LYS A 114 -17.18 -48.36 -9.67
CA LYS A 114 -16.86 -48.83 -11.01
C LYS A 114 -17.58 -50.14 -11.38
N ASN A 115 -17.79 -51.04 -10.42
CA ASN A 115 -18.47 -52.31 -10.65
C ASN A 115 -19.99 -52.15 -10.75
N ARG A 116 -20.56 -50.98 -10.41
CA ARG A 116 -22.01 -50.77 -10.28
C ARG A 116 -22.48 -49.45 -10.91
N THR A 117 -22.99 -49.53 -12.15
CA THR A 117 -23.28 -48.37 -13.02
C THR A 117 -24.28 -47.32 -12.48
N LYS A 118 -25.25 -47.70 -11.63
CA LYS A 118 -26.14 -46.70 -10.99
C LYS A 118 -25.45 -45.94 -9.85
N MET A 119 -24.50 -46.60 -9.17
CA MET A 119 -23.74 -46.04 -8.05
C MET A 119 -22.63 -45.12 -8.54
N GLU A 120 -22.09 -45.44 -9.73
CA GLU A 120 -21.12 -44.60 -10.44
C GLU A 120 -21.59 -43.14 -10.58
N ILE A 121 -22.89 -42.88 -10.80
CA ILE A 121 -23.39 -41.50 -10.96
C ILE A 121 -23.40 -40.75 -9.63
N GLN A 122 -24.05 -41.30 -8.59
CA GLN A 122 -24.17 -40.62 -7.29
C GLN A 122 -22.82 -40.42 -6.60
N ILE A 123 -21.97 -41.45 -6.57
CA ILE A 123 -20.63 -41.33 -5.98
C ILE A 123 -19.80 -40.32 -6.77
N ASN A 124 -19.85 -40.35 -8.11
CA ASN A 124 -19.12 -39.40 -8.93
C ASN A 124 -19.61 -37.95 -8.71
N ASP A 125 -20.92 -37.71 -8.64
CA ASP A 125 -21.47 -36.37 -8.42
C ASP A 125 -21.07 -35.82 -7.03
N THR A 126 -21.16 -36.64 -5.98
CA THR A 126 -20.71 -36.24 -4.63
C THR A 126 -19.21 -35.96 -4.61
N LEU A 127 -18.41 -36.82 -5.23
CA LEU A 127 -16.97 -36.63 -5.30
C LEU A 127 -16.56 -35.42 -6.14
N LEU A 128 -17.30 -35.09 -7.20
CA LEU A 128 -17.11 -33.87 -7.99
C LEU A 128 -17.43 -32.62 -7.17
N GLN A 129 -18.51 -32.62 -6.39
CA GLN A 129 -18.86 -31.51 -5.49
C GLN A 129 -17.83 -31.31 -4.36
N ILE A 130 -17.21 -32.39 -3.91
CA ILE A 130 -16.09 -32.36 -2.96
C ILE A 130 -14.84 -31.81 -3.66
N ARG A 131 -14.51 -32.31 -4.85
CA ARG A 131 -13.38 -31.86 -5.67
C ARG A 131 -13.43 -30.36 -5.95
N ASP A 132 -14.58 -29.84 -6.38
CA ASP A 132 -14.74 -28.43 -6.75
C ASP A 132 -14.54 -27.48 -5.55
N ARG A 133 -14.62 -28.01 -4.33
CA ARG A 133 -14.38 -27.28 -3.08
C ARG A 133 -12.99 -27.51 -2.48
N LEU A 134 -12.22 -28.48 -2.98
CA LEU A 134 -10.84 -28.77 -2.57
C LEU A 134 -9.70 -27.99 -3.27
N PRO A 135 -9.88 -27.04 -4.21
CA PRO A 135 -8.72 -26.36 -4.79
C PRO A 135 -8.09 -25.43 -3.76
N GLY A 136 -6.78 -25.58 -3.55
CA GLY A 136 -5.99 -24.73 -2.65
C GLY A 136 -5.21 -25.47 -1.56
N VAL A 137 -5.37 -26.78 -1.38
CA VAL A 137 -4.70 -27.51 -0.27
C VAL A 137 -3.17 -27.43 -0.30
N LYS A 138 -2.57 -27.34 -1.48
CA LYS A 138 -1.13 -27.07 -1.62
C LYS A 138 -0.71 -25.68 -1.12
N MET A 139 -1.58 -24.68 -1.21
CA MET A 139 -1.36 -23.36 -0.61
C MET A 139 -1.42 -23.46 0.92
N TYR A 140 -2.28 -24.32 1.45
CA TYR A 140 -2.40 -24.52 2.90
C TYR A 140 -1.13 -25.10 3.51
N GLN A 141 -0.38 -25.95 2.80
CA GLN A 141 0.94 -26.42 3.26
C GLN A 141 1.95 -25.29 3.51
N GLN A 142 1.83 -24.14 2.83
CA GLN A 142 2.73 -22.99 3.04
C GLN A 142 2.30 -22.08 4.20
N ILE A 143 1.02 -22.12 4.58
CA ILE A 143 0.45 -21.35 5.70
C ILE A 143 0.53 -22.18 7.00
N TYR A 144 0.81 -23.47 6.89
CA TYR A 144 0.69 -24.46 7.94
C TYR A 144 1.77 -24.40 9.03
N ASP A 145 2.96 -23.88 8.71
CA ASP A 145 4.11 -23.83 9.63
C ASP A 145 4.05 -22.64 10.63
N ASP A 146 3.04 -21.78 10.55
CA ASP A 146 2.85 -20.67 11.47
C ASP A 146 2.17 -21.13 12.78
N ASP A 147 2.86 -21.00 13.91
CA ASP A 147 2.35 -21.33 15.27
C ASP A 147 1.35 -20.30 15.82
N THR A 148 0.50 -19.75 14.94
CA THR A 148 -0.53 -18.78 15.30
C THR A 148 -1.83 -19.49 15.69
N GLU A 149 -2.67 -18.85 16.51
CA GLU A 149 -3.97 -19.38 16.91
C GLU A 149 -4.87 -19.71 15.69
N LEU A 150 -4.85 -18.87 14.65
CA LEU A 150 -5.56 -19.17 13.40
C LEU A 150 -4.91 -20.32 12.61
N GLY A 151 -3.59 -20.46 12.65
CA GLY A 151 -2.88 -21.62 12.09
C GLY A 151 -3.34 -22.93 12.75
N GLN A 152 -3.39 -22.95 14.08
CA GLN A 152 -3.93 -24.08 14.86
C GLN A 152 -5.42 -24.32 14.60
N HIS A 153 -6.20 -23.26 14.35
CA HIS A 153 -7.62 -23.39 13.95
C HIS A 153 -7.78 -23.99 12.55
N LEU A 154 -6.98 -23.54 11.57
CA LEU A 154 -6.96 -24.09 10.21
C LEU A 154 -6.57 -25.57 10.24
N GLN A 155 -5.53 -25.89 11.01
CA GLN A 155 -5.09 -27.25 11.30
C GLN A 155 -6.24 -28.14 11.81
N SER A 156 -7.01 -27.67 12.80
CA SER A 156 -8.18 -28.39 13.30
C SER A 156 -9.23 -28.62 12.20
N LYS A 157 -9.52 -27.60 11.37
CA LYS A 157 -10.50 -27.72 10.29
C LYS A 157 -10.04 -28.68 9.18
N ILE A 158 -8.74 -28.73 8.90
CA ILE A 158 -8.16 -29.70 7.95
C ILE A 158 -8.36 -31.13 8.47
N VAL A 159 -8.14 -31.37 9.76
CA VAL A 159 -8.40 -32.67 10.39
C VAL A 159 -9.89 -33.03 10.32
N ASP A 160 -10.80 -32.08 10.60
CA ASP A 160 -12.25 -32.31 10.52
C ASP A 160 -12.70 -32.66 9.09
N ALA A 161 -12.13 -31.98 8.08
CA ALA A 161 -12.41 -32.25 6.67
C ALA A 161 -11.88 -33.62 6.22
N TYR A 162 -10.68 -34.00 6.69
CA TYR A 162 -10.12 -35.33 6.45
C TYR A 162 -10.99 -36.42 7.09
N ASP A 163 -11.34 -36.28 8.37
CA ASP A 163 -12.16 -37.26 9.11
C ASP A 163 -13.52 -37.44 8.43
N SER A 164 -14.21 -36.33 8.14
CA SER A 164 -15.51 -36.34 7.46
C SER A 164 -15.44 -37.07 6.12
N PHE A 165 -14.40 -36.82 5.31
CA PHE A 165 -14.28 -37.44 3.99
C PHE A 165 -14.00 -38.94 4.07
N ILE A 166 -13.13 -39.36 4.97
CA ILE A 166 -12.81 -40.77 5.16
C ILE A 166 -14.00 -41.53 5.73
N LEU A 167 -14.72 -40.97 6.70
CA LEU A 167 -15.95 -41.56 7.23
C LEU A 167 -17.01 -41.71 6.14
N PHE A 168 -17.20 -40.68 5.31
CA PHE A 168 -18.05 -40.79 4.12
C PHE A 168 -17.61 -41.94 3.21
N CYS A 169 -16.31 -42.09 2.95
CA CYS A 169 -15.81 -43.17 2.10
C CYS A 169 -16.07 -44.56 2.69
N VAL A 170 -15.89 -44.73 4.00
CA VAL A 170 -16.20 -45.96 4.74
C VAL A 170 -17.69 -46.28 4.65
N GLU A 171 -18.55 -45.33 5.03
CA GLU A 171 -20.00 -45.53 5.09
C GLU A 171 -20.61 -45.76 3.70
N ALA A 172 -20.17 -45.01 2.69
CA ALA A 172 -20.55 -45.25 1.30
C ALA A 172 -20.14 -46.66 0.86
N SER A 173 -18.92 -47.09 1.19
CA SER A 173 -18.46 -48.44 0.86
C SER A 173 -19.29 -49.51 1.56
N GLU A 174 -19.62 -49.36 2.84
CA GLU A 174 -20.48 -50.28 3.59
C GLU A 174 -21.89 -50.36 3.00
N PHE A 175 -22.53 -49.19 2.78
CA PHE A 175 -23.87 -49.08 2.21
C PHE A 175 -23.96 -49.76 0.84
N TYR A 176 -23.02 -49.47 -0.05
CA TYR A 176 -23.03 -50.01 -1.40
C TYR A 176 -22.63 -51.48 -1.44
N SER A 177 -22.02 -52.04 -0.40
CA SER A 177 -21.63 -53.44 -0.38
C SER A 177 -22.72 -54.41 0.03
N MET A 178 -23.81 -53.93 0.62
CA MET A 178 -24.93 -54.78 1.06
C MET A 178 -25.62 -55.51 -0.12
N ARG A 179 -26.18 -56.72 0.13
CA ARG A 179 -26.98 -57.48 -0.87
C ARG A 179 -28.19 -56.66 -1.34
N ALA A 180 -28.60 -56.84 -2.60
CA ALA A 180 -29.64 -56.02 -3.25
C ALA A 180 -30.98 -55.96 -2.50
N ILE A 181 -31.36 -57.05 -1.81
CA ILE A 181 -32.60 -57.14 -1.03
C ILE A 181 -32.51 -56.35 0.29
N ASN A 182 -31.38 -56.43 1.00
CA ASN A 182 -31.16 -55.64 2.22
C ASN A 182 -31.04 -54.13 1.92
N ARG A 183 -30.53 -53.77 0.72
CA ARG A 183 -30.53 -52.38 0.25
C ARG A 183 -31.94 -51.85 0.02
N TRP A 184 -32.84 -52.68 -0.52
CA TRP A 184 -34.22 -52.27 -0.78
C TRP A 184 -34.97 -52.01 0.53
N ILE A 185 -34.82 -52.89 1.52
CA ILE A 185 -35.43 -52.74 2.86
C ILE A 185 -34.88 -51.49 3.58
N ASN A 186 -33.57 -51.25 3.53
CA ASN A 186 -32.97 -50.06 4.15
C ASN A 186 -33.32 -48.75 3.41
N SER A 187 -33.54 -48.79 2.09
CA SER A 187 -33.92 -47.61 1.29
C SER A 187 -35.35 -47.12 1.54
N PHE A 188 -36.23 -47.95 2.11
CA PHE A 188 -37.55 -47.52 2.58
C PHE A 188 -37.52 -46.86 3.97
N GLY A 189 -36.40 -46.97 4.70
CA GLY A 189 -36.27 -46.49 6.07
C GLY A 189 -35.51 -45.17 6.23
N ASN A 190 -34.40 -44.94 5.53
CA ASN A 190 -33.56 -43.74 5.71
C ASN A 190 -32.62 -43.53 4.51
N ASN A 191 -33.09 -42.88 3.44
CA ASN A 191 -32.23 -42.47 2.32
C ASN A 191 -31.41 -41.19 2.61
N THR A 192 -31.56 -40.59 3.80
CA THR A 192 -30.93 -39.29 4.16
C THR A 192 -29.49 -39.42 4.64
N ASP A 193 -29.09 -40.58 5.19
CA ASP A 193 -27.82 -40.71 5.92
C ASP A 193 -26.57 -40.46 5.06
N LEU A 194 -26.54 -40.96 3.81
CA LEU A 194 -25.39 -40.72 2.91
C LEU A 194 -25.33 -39.29 2.37
N ASP A 195 -26.47 -38.67 2.13
CA ASP A 195 -26.55 -37.28 1.69
C ASP A 195 -26.15 -36.34 2.84
N ASP A 196 -26.54 -36.65 4.09
CA ASP A 196 -26.13 -35.92 5.29
C ASP A 196 -24.61 -35.97 5.48
N LYS A 197 -23.99 -37.13 5.22
CA LYS A 197 -22.52 -37.28 5.30
C LYS A 197 -21.81 -36.55 4.17
N ALA A 198 -22.36 -36.60 2.96
CA ALA A 198 -21.87 -35.79 1.85
C ALA A 198 -21.93 -34.29 2.20
N MET A 199 -23.03 -33.81 2.77
CA MET A 199 -23.15 -32.43 3.26
C MET A 199 -22.14 -32.11 4.37
N SER A 200 -21.91 -33.04 5.30
CA SER A 200 -20.90 -32.87 6.37
C SER A 200 -19.50 -32.64 5.79
N VAL A 201 -19.10 -33.44 4.80
CA VAL A 201 -17.82 -33.25 4.10
C VAL A 201 -17.75 -31.87 3.44
N GLN A 202 -18.83 -31.49 2.75
CA GLN A 202 -18.88 -30.20 2.06
C GLN A 202 -18.74 -29.03 3.03
N ASN A 203 -19.44 -29.09 4.17
CA ASN A 203 -19.36 -28.08 5.22
C ASN A 203 -17.96 -28.00 5.82
N ALA A 204 -17.33 -29.14 6.12
CA ALA A 204 -15.97 -29.17 6.66
C ALA A 204 -14.94 -28.55 5.70
N ILE A 205 -15.08 -28.79 4.39
CA ILE A 205 -14.21 -28.19 3.37
C ILE A 205 -14.46 -26.68 3.23
N VAL A 206 -15.72 -26.24 3.28
CA VAL A 206 -16.07 -24.81 3.27
C VAL A 206 -15.46 -24.10 4.48
N ASP A 207 -15.48 -24.73 5.66
CA ASP A 207 -14.85 -24.20 6.86
C ASP A 207 -13.33 -24.02 6.70
N VAL A 208 -12.63 -25.03 6.16
CA VAL A 208 -11.18 -24.91 5.84
C VAL A 208 -10.93 -23.70 4.95
N ARG A 209 -11.75 -23.53 3.92
CA ARG A 209 -11.60 -22.40 3.00
C ARG A 209 -11.85 -21.07 3.69
N ARG A 210 -12.91 -20.95 4.49
CA ARG A 210 -13.25 -19.72 5.22
C ARG A 210 -12.11 -19.26 6.13
N VAL A 211 -11.57 -20.18 6.93
CA VAL A 211 -10.45 -19.89 7.84
C VAL A 211 -9.19 -19.52 7.05
N SER A 212 -8.98 -20.15 5.91
CA SER A 212 -7.84 -19.84 5.03
C SER A 212 -7.94 -18.44 4.40
N GLU A 213 -9.14 -18.04 3.96
CA GLU A 213 -9.40 -16.69 3.45
C GLU A 213 -9.22 -15.63 4.54
N GLU A 214 -9.60 -15.94 5.78
CA GLU A 214 -9.36 -15.08 6.94
C GLU A 214 -7.86 -14.90 7.24
N LEU A 215 -7.11 -16.00 7.26
CA LEU A 215 -5.65 -15.99 7.40
C LEU A 215 -4.97 -15.19 6.29
N LEU A 216 -5.34 -15.43 5.04
CA LEU A 216 -4.79 -14.70 3.90
C LEU A 216 -5.05 -13.20 4.01
N ASN A 217 -6.27 -12.80 4.36
CA ASN A 217 -6.60 -11.38 4.55
C ASN A 217 -5.80 -10.76 5.70
N ARG A 218 -5.61 -11.48 6.80
CA ARG A 218 -4.79 -11.00 7.93
C ARG A 218 -3.33 -10.82 7.51
N THR A 219 -2.73 -11.81 6.85
CA THR A 219 -1.34 -11.73 6.37
C THR A 219 -1.16 -10.63 5.33
N VAL A 220 -2.11 -10.47 4.39
CA VAL A 220 -2.07 -9.37 3.41
C VAL A 220 -2.15 -8.01 4.09
N THR A 221 -2.99 -7.87 5.12
CA THR A 221 -3.11 -6.62 5.88
C THR A 221 -1.82 -6.31 6.63
N GLU A 222 -1.22 -7.33 7.25
CA GLU A 222 0.04 -7.20 7.98
C GLU A 222 1.22 -6.85 7.07
N VAL A 223 1.34 -7.54 5.93
CA VAL A 223 2.38 -7.23 4.92
C VAL A 223 2.20 -5.81 4.38
N LYS A 224 0.95 -5.35 4.16
CA LYS A 224 0.69 -3.95 3.77
C LYS A 224 1.12 -2.98 4.85
N ARG A 225 0.83 -3.26 6.12
CA ARG A 225 1.23 -2.43 7.27
C ARG A 225 2.76 -2.33 7.37
N ILE A 226 3.46 -3.47 7.37
CA ILE A 226 4.93 -3.52 7.42
C ILE A 226 5.54 -2.78 6.22
N ASN A 227 4.99 -2.95 5.02
CA ASN A 227 5.48 -2.25 3.84
C ASN A 227 5.30 -0.72 3.95
N LEU A 228 4.18 -0.25 4.51
CA LEU A 228 3.98 1.18 4.75
C LEU A 228 4.99 1.71 5.78
N GLU A 229 5.21 0.99 6.88
CA GLU A 229 6.20 1.37 7.91
C GLU A 229 7.63 1.41 7.37
N LEU A 230 8.01 0.43 6.53
CA LEU A 230 9.32 0.41 5.87
C LEU A 230 9.48 1.55 4.86
N LEU A 231 8.41 1.92 4.14
CA LEU A 231 8.43 3.06 3.23
C LEU A 231 8.55 4.38 3.99
N GLU A 232 7.77 4.58 5.05
CA GLU A 232 7.85 5.78 5.90
C GLU A 232 9.22 5.92 6.57
N GLY A 233 9.78 4.82 7.09
CA GLY A 233 11.11 4.80 7.67
C GLY A 233 12.20 5.18 6.66
N ARG A 234 12.12 4.65 5.44
CA ARG A 234 13.04 4.98 4.35
C ARG A 234 12.93 6.44 3.90
N ASP A 235 11.72 6.95 3.79
CA ASP A 235 11.47 8.35 3.42
C ASP A 235 12.05 9.30 4.47
N GLN A 236 11.89 8.96 5.75
CA GLN A 236 12.45 9.74 6.84
C GLN A 236 13.98 9.70 6.87
N GLU A 237 14.60 8.54 6.64
CA GLU A 237 16.05 8.40 6.55
C GLU A 237 16.64 9.23 5.39
N ARG A 238 15.99 9.19 4.22
CA ARG A 238 16.41 9.99 3.06
C ARG A 238 16.28 11.49 3.30
N LEU A 239 15.17 11.91 3.90
CA LEU A 239 14.95 13.31 4.21
C LEU A 239 15.96 13.82 5.24
N GLU A 240 16.27 13.01 6.24
CA GLU A 240 17.29 13.32 7.26
C GLU A 240 18.68 13.44 6.64
N LYS A 241 19.05 12.55 5.72
CA LYS A 241 20.29 12.67 4.96
C LYS A 241 20.36 14.00 4.21
N ILE A 242 19.29 14.36 3.48
CA ILE A 242 19.23 15.63 2.72
C ILE A 242 19.34 16.83 3.66
N ARG A 243 18.70 16.78 4.84
CA ARG A 243 18.80 17.82 5.86
C ARG A 243 20.24 18.07 6.30
N VAL A 244 20.99 16.99 6.55
CA VAL A 244 22.41 17.03 6.93
C VAL A 244 23.26 17.61 5.80
N ASP A 245 23.06 17.15 4.55
CA ASP A 245 23.78 17.65 3.38
C ASP A 245 23.53 19.15 3.13
N LEU A 246 22.31 19.62 3.42
CA LEU A 246 21.92 21.03 3.37
C LEU A 246 22.37 21.86 4.57
N ARG A 247 23.00 21.24 5.59
CA ARG A 247 23.47 21.87 6.84
C ARG A 247 22.36 22.62 7.59
N LEU A 248 21.16 22.05 7.61
CA LEU A 248 20.02 22.62 8.32
C LEU A 248 19.95 22.11 9.76
N GLU A 249 19.50 22.96 10.66
CA GLU A 249 19.09 22.56 12.00
C GLU A 249 17.91 21.57 11.96
N VAL A 250 17.59 20.98 13.11
CA VAL A 250 16.47 20.02 13.20
C VAL A 250 15.17 20.76 12.89
N TYR A 251 14.58 20.44 11.73
CA TYR A 251 13.30 20.98 11.33
C TYR A 251 12.16 20.19 12.00
N SER A 252 11.32 20.89 12.76
CA SER A 252 10.06 20.37 13.28
C SER A 252 8.91 21.26 12.75
N PRO A 253 7.89 20.68 12.09
CA PRO A 253 6.69 21.42 11.70
C PRO A 253 6.02 22.13 12.87
N GLU A 254 6.01 21.52 14.04
CA GLU A 254 5.41 22.06 15.27
C GLU A 254 6.17 23.30 15.75
N ALA A 255 7.51 23.23 15.75
CA ALA A 255 8.35 24.37 16.09
C ALA A 255 8.19 25.50 15.08
N HIS A 256 8.11 25.18 13.78
CA HIS A 256 7.89 26.16 12.71
C HIS A 256 6.52 26.85 12.84
N GLN A 257 5.47 26.09 13.17
CA GLN A 257 4.14 26.64 13.42
C GLN A 257 4.09 27.49 14.70
N ALA A 258 4.84 27.11 15.74
CA ALA A 258 4.97 27.91 16.95
C ALA A 258 5.66 29.25 16.68
N ARG A 259 6.71 29.26 15.83
CA ARG A 259 7.37 30.49 15.35
C ARG A 259 6.39 31.38 14.58
N LEU A 260 5.59 30.83 13.67
CA LEU A 260 4.56 31.58 12.95
C LEU A 260 3.54 32.23 13.91
N LYS A 261 3.08 31.49 14.93
CA LYS A 261 2.15 32.02 15.94
C LYS A 261 2.77 33.16 16.75
N ARG A 262 4.04 33.02 17.17
CA ARG A 262 4.77 34.08 17.87
C ARG A 262 4.89 35.33 17.00
N HIS A 263 5.39 35.18 15.77
CA HIS A 263 5.53 36.29 14.82
C HIS A 263 4.19 37.00 14.58
N LYS A 264 3.10 36.24 14.47
CA LYS A 264 1.75 36.82 14.40
C LYS A 264 1.42 37.66 15.63
N SER A 265 1.66 37.15 16.84
CA SER A 265 1.42 37.91 18.07
C SER A 265 2.30 39.15 18.18
N ASP A 266 3.54 39.11 17.69
CA ASP A 266 4.45 40.25 17.69
C ASP A 266 3.96 41.33 16.70
N LEU A 267 3.48 40.94 15.52
CA LEU A 267 2.80 41.82 14.56
C LEU A 267 1.53 42.45 15.15
N GLU A 268 0.72 41.67 15.85
CA GLU A 268 -0.48 42.17 16.56
C GLU A 268 -0.09 43.11 17.71
N ALA A 269 1.05 42.91 18.37
CA ALA A 269 1.50 43.83 19.41
C ALA A 269 2.02 45.15 18.85
N GLU A 270 2.79 45.10 17.75
CA GLU A 270 3.36 46.30 17.12
C GLU A 270 2.29 47.12 16.38
N PHE A 271 1.40 46.44 15.68
CA PHE A 271 0.42 47.11 14.83
C PHE A 271 -1.03 47.01 15.31
N GLY A 272 -1.35 46.20 16.31
CA GLY A 272 -2.74 45.78 16.66
C GLY A 272 -3.74 46.89 16.93
N SER A 273 -3.31 48.07 17.39
CA SER A 273 -4.19 49.25 17.48
C SER A 273 -4.80 49.65 16.14
N HIS A 274 -4.21 49.22 15.02
CA HIS A 274 -4.65 49.44 13.65
C HIS A 274 -5.43 48.23 13.07
N TYR A 275 -5.57 47.13 13.83
CA TYR A 275 -6.01 45.81 13.32
C TYR A 275 -7.04 45.08 14.19
N GLU A 276 -7.79 45.77 15.08
CA GLU A 276 -8.76 45.13 16.00
C GLU A 276 -9.93 44.37 15.31
N PHE A 277 -10.09 44.47 13.99
CA PHE A 277 -11.04 43.68 13.19
C PHE A 277 -10.32 43.12 11.96
N GLU A 278 -10.73 41.92 11.48
CA GLU A 278 -10.24 41.24 10.25
C GLU A 278 -9.35 42.12 9.36
N SER A 279 -8.03 41.87 9.36
CA SER A 279 -6.99 42.74 8.81
C SER A 279 -7.49 43.59 7.62
N PRO A 280 -7.83 44.87 7.83
CA PRO A 280 -8.35 45.73 6.76
C PRO A 280 -7.37 45.78 5.59
N LEU A 281 -6.07 45.70 5.90
CA LEU A 281 -5.00 45.62 4.93
C LEU A 281 -5.05 44.35 4.08
N TYR A 282 -5.31 43.17 4.67
CA TYR A 282 -5.48 41.96 3.87
C TYR A 282 -6.62 42.12 2.88
N LYS A 283 -7.75 42.70 3.30
CA LYS A 283 -8.89 42.95 2.39
C LYS A 283 -8.56 43.98 1.31
N ILE A 284 -7.82 45.04 1.64
CA ILE A 284 -7.37 46.04 0.66
C ILE A 284 -6.49 45.36 -0.40
N VAL A 285 -5.49 44.60 0.04
CA VAL A 285 -4.55 43.90 -0.85
C VAL A 285 -5.26 42.78 -1.61
N GLU A 286 -6.18 42.06 -0.96
CA GLU A 286 -6.99 41.04 -1.60
C GLU A 286 -7.88 41.65 -2.69
N ASN A 287 -8.42 42.85 -2.51
CA ASN A 287 -9.21 43.52 -3.54
C ASN A 287 -8.38 44.17 -4.66
N ASP A 288 -7.05 44.25 -4.52
CA ASP A 288 -6.17 44.78 -5.55
C ASP A 288 -6.18 43.90 -6.81
N ALA A 289 -6.38 44.52 -7.97
CA ALA A 289 -6.51 43.82 -9.24
C ALA A 289 -5.24 43.04 -9.64
N LYS A 290 -4.04 43.56 -9.33
CA LYS A 290 -2.76 42.88 -9.60
C LYS A 290 -2.56 41.71 -8.65
N PHE A 291 -2.96 41.83 -7.38
CA PHE A 291 -2.93 40.73 -6.42
C PHE A 291 -3.86 39.60 -6.88
N GLN A 292 -5.09 39.92 -7.28
CA GLN A 292 -6.04 38.95 -7.82
C GLN A 292 -5.55 38.30 -9.11
N ALA A 293 -4.96 39.08 -10.02
CA ALA A 293 -4.36 38.56 -11.25
C ALA A 293 -3.19 37.61 -10.97
N TRP A 294 -2.36 37.91 -9.96
CA TRP A 294 -1.32 37.00 -9.49
C TRP A 294 -1.94 35.72 -8.90
N ARG A 295 -2.83 35.83 -7.91
CA ARG A 295 -3.43 34.68 -7.20
C ARG A 295 -4.19 33.73 -8.13
N SER A 296 -4.90 34.27 -9.12
CA SER A 296 -5.68 33.50 -10.09
C SER A 296 -4.88 33.01 -11.31
N SER A 297 -3.61 33.43 -11.44
CA SER A 297 -2.77 33.08 -12.59
C SER A 297 -2.59 31.57 -12.73
N LYS A 298 -2.84 31.03 -13.92
CA LYS A 298 -2.60 29.60 -14.23
C LYS A 298 -1.13 29.25 -14.40
N THR A 299 -0.26 30.25 -14.55
CA THR A 299 1.19 30.08 -14.70
C THR A 299 1.91 30.52 -13.43
N SER A 300 3.12 30.01 -13.24
CA SER A 300 4.00 30.40 -12.14
C SER A 300 4.30 31.90 -12.16
N ARG A 301 4.22 32.57 -11.00
CA ARG A 301 4.45 34.02 -10.85
C ARG A 301 5.05 34.38 -9.50
N LEU A 302 5.86 35.43 -9.50
CA LEU A 302 6.44 36.08 -8.33
C LEU A 302 5.72 37.41 -8.08
N LEU A 303 5.20 37.59 -6.86
CA LEU A 303 4.65 38.84 -6.36
C LEU A 303 5.58 39.39 -5.28
N LEU A 304 6.03 40.62 -5.50
CA LEU A 304 6.76 41.42 -4.53
C LEU A 304 5.75 42.39 -3.89
N LEU A 305 5.48 42.21 -2.60
CA LEU A 305 4.61 43.06 -1.81
C LEU A 305 5.47 43.98 -0.94
N SER A 306 5.55 45.24 -1.32
CA SER A 306 6.38 46.23 -0.68
C SER A 306 5.56 47.13 0.23
N GLY A 307 5.94 47.21 1.51
CA GLY A 307 5.40 48.17 2.46
C GLY A 307 6.45 49.21 2.80
N ARG A 308 6.11 50.50 2.74
CA ARG A 308 6.98 51.55 3.30
C ARG A 308 6.59 51.81 4.74
N ASN A 309 7.41 51.37 5.69
CA ASN A 309 7.20 51.72 7.09
C ASN A 309 7.51 53.20 7.36
N SER A 310 6.94 53.73 8.43
CA SER A 310 7.21 55.07 8.99
C SER A 310 8.60 55.16 9.67
N VAL A 311 9.18 54.02 10.06
CA VAL A 311 10.48 53.91 10.76
C VAL A 311 11.46 53.04 9.99
N TYR A 312 12.75 53.41 10.03
CA TYR A 312 13.86 52.60 9.48
C TYR A 312 14.19 51.42 10.37
N ASP A 313 14.61 50.31 9.77
CA ASP A 313 15.05 49.10 10.45
C ASP A 313 14.01 48.45 11.38
N ALA A 314 12.73 48.77 11.17
CA ALA A 314 11.63 48.19 11.95
C ALA A 314 11.71 46.65 11.98
N PRO A 315 11.43 46.03 13.14
CA PRO A 315 11.49 44.57 13.30
C PRO A 315 10.46 43.86 12.43
N HIS A 316 9.32 44.51 12.17
CA HIS A 316 8.28 44.01 11.27
C HIS A 316 7.97 45.00 10.15
N CYS A 317 7.33 44.53 9.07
CA CYS A 317 6.81 45.40 8.01
C CYS A 317 5.30 45.51 8.18
N TRP A 318 4.76 46.71 8.02
CA TRP A 318 3.34 46.94 8.25
C TRP A 318 2.43 46.14 7.30
N VAL A 319 2.95 45.68 6.14
CA VAL A 319 2.26 44.77 5.21
C VAL A 319 2.52 43.27 5.44
N SER A 320 3.39 42.91 6.38
CA SER A 320 3.64 41.51 6.79
C SER A 320 2.38 40.73 7.21
N PRO A 321 1.34 41.33 7.84
CA PRO A 321 0.10 40.62 8.14
C PRO A 321 -0.53 39.92 6.93
N VAL A 322 -0.35 40.45 5.71
CA VAL A 322 -0.86 39.83 4.48
C VAL A 322 -0.24 38.44 4.24
N ALA A 323 1.07 38.30 4.47
CA ALA A 323 1.75 37.01 4.34
C ALA A 323 1.25 35.99 5.37
N ILE A 324 1.00 36.44 6.61
CA ILE A 324 0.50 35.58 7.70
C ILE A 324 -0.92 35.11 7.41
N ASP A 325 -1.80 36.01 7.01
CA ASP A 325 -3.18 35.67 6.65
C ASP A 325 -3.22 34.74 5.43
N MET A 326 -2.33 34.94 4.46
CA MET A 326 -2.19 34.04 3.32
C MET A 326 -1.71 32.64 3.72
N ILE A 327 -0.71 32.54 4.61
CA ILE A 327 -0.26 31.23 5.14
C ILE A 327 -1.41 30.56 5.89
N LYS A 328 -2.13 31.30 6.74
CA LYS A 328 -3.30 30.77 7.46
C LYS A 328 -4.34 30.24 6.50
N PHE A 329 -4.69 31.01 5.46
CA PHE A 329 -5.65 30.60 4.43
C PHE A 329 -5.20 29.32 3.70
N LEU A 330 -3.92 29.21 3.34
CA LEU A 330 -3.39 28.07 2.58
C LEU A 330 -3.16 26.81 3.43
N THR A 331 -2.99 26.97 4.74
CA THR A 331 -2.74 25.86 5.68
C THR A 331 -4.01 25.39 6.39
N ASP A 332 -5.10 26.16 6.32
CA ASP A 332 -6.40 25.79 6.86
C ASP A 332 -6.99 24.57 6.14
N PRO A 333 -7.26 23.44 6.84
CA PRO A 333 -7.87 22.25 6.26
C PRO A 333 -9.20 22.52 5.55
N ALA A 334 -9.97 23.54 5.96
CA ALA A 334 -11.25 23.87 5.32
C ALA A 334 -11.09 24.56 3.96
N SER A 335 -9.97 25.26 3.75
CA SER A 335 -9.68 26.05 2.55
C SER A 335 -8.69 25.36 1.61
N LYS A 336 -7.94 24.38 2.14
CA LYS A 336 -6.90 23.66 1.41
C LYS A 336 -7.51 22.75 0.35
N LYS A 337 -7.19 23.02 -0.92
CA LYS A 337 -7.35 22.02 -1.97
C LYS A 337 -6.34 20.91 -1.69
N ASP A 338 -6.78 19.65 -1.73
CA ASP A 338 -5.95 18.47 -1.40
C ASP A 338 -4.61 18.38 -2.17
N SER A 339 -4.46 19.15 -3.25
CA SER A 339 -3.30 19.19 -4.14
C SER A 339 -2.37 20.41 -3.98
N ASP A 340 -2.71 21.39 -3.13
CA ASP A 340 -1.89 22.59 -2.96
C ASP A 340 -0.90 22.44 -1.79
N PHE A 341 0.31 22.95 -2.00
CA PHE A 341 1.42 22.91 -1.04
C PHE A 341 1.80 24.33 -0.64
N CYS A 342 2.16 24.55 0.62
CA CYS A 342 2.53 25.86 1.12
C CYS A 342 3.79 25.76 1.97
N VAL A 343 4.86 26.42 1.53
CA VAL A 343 6.11 26.57 2.28
C VAL A 343 6.33 28.04 2.57
N PHE A 344 6.91 28.34 3.74
CA PHE A 344 7.11 29.72 4.14
C PHE A 344 8.36 29.92 4.99
N TYR A 345 8.89 31.14 4.94
CA TYR A 345 10.05 31.58 5.71
C TYR A 345 9.81 33.00 6.24
N MET A 346 10.13 33.23 7.51
CA MET A 346 9.95 34.50 8.22
C MET A 346 11.33 35.00 8.64
N PHE A 347 11.81 36.07 8.02
CA PHE A 347 13.12 36.64 8.34
C PHE A 347 13.07 37.50 9.61
N GLY A 348 14.22 37.64 10.27
CA GLY A 348 14.40 38.51 11.44
C GLY A 348 13.88 37.93 12.74
N LEU A 349 13.49 36.65 12.76
CA LEU A 349 13.05 35.94 13.98
C LEU A 349 14.20 35.30 14.76
N CYS A 350 15.38 35.19 14.14
CA CYS A 350 16.58 34.64 14.73
C CYS A 350 17.65 35.73 14.85
N ASP A 351 18.45 35.65 15.91
CA ASP A 351 19.60 36.56 16.12
C ASP A 351 20.77 36.24 15.17
N GLU A 352 20.70 35.10 14.47
CA GLU A 352 21.74 34.62 13.57
C GLU A 352 21.61 35.17 12.14
N ASP A 353 22.68 34.98 11.36
CA ASP A 353 22.67 35.31 9.94
C ASP A 353 21.70 34.41 9.16
N GLU A 354 20.86 35.03 8.32
CA GLU A 354 19.92 34.34 7.44
C GLU A 354 20.29 34.55 5.97
N PRO A 355 21.41 33.96 5.50
CA PRO A 355 21.84 34.12 4.12
C PRO A 355 20.86 33.39 3.19
N PHE A 356 20.73 33.87 1.95
CA PHE A 356 19.82 33.25 0.98
C PHE A 356 20.05 31.73 0.78
N THR A 357 21.28 31.24 0.93
CA THR A 357 21.60 29.82 0.84
C THR A 357 20.88 29.00 1.90
N HIS A 358 20.79 29.51 3.13
CA HIS A 358 20.03 28.88 4.22
C HIS A 358 18.54 28.84 3.88
N VAL A 359 17.98 29.95 3.40
CA VAL A 359 16.56 30.07 3.04
C VAL A 359 16.18 29.10 1.93
N LEU A 360 17.00 29.02 0.88
CA LEU A 360 16.78 28.08 -0.22
C LEU A 360 16.89 26.63 0.24
N ALA A 361 17.90 26.30 1.04
CA ALA A 361 18.04 24.98 1.65
C ALA A 361 16.81 24.62 2.48
N PHE A 362 16.31 25.56 3.29
CA PHE A 362 15.12 25.37 4.11
C PHE A 362 13.86 25.13 3.26
N PHE A 363 13.69 25.83 2.13
CA PHE A 363 12.60 25.56 1.20
C PHE A 363 12.72 24.22 0.51
N ILE A 364 13.91 23.85 0.05
CA ILE A 364 14.16 22.51 -0.53
C ILE A 364 13.72 21.45 0.48
N HIS A 365 14.14 21.58 1.74
CA HIS A 365 13.77 20.64 2.79
C HIS A 365 12.27 20.63 3.09
N GLN A 366 11.62 21.80 3.24
CA GLN A 366 10.17 21.86 3.47
C GLN A 366 9.36 21.24 2.32
N LEU A 367 9.74 21.51 1.08
CA LEU A 367 9.06 20.96 -0.10
C LEU A 367 9.19 19.44 -0.13
N LEU A 368 10.39 18.91 0.13
CA LEU A 368 10.62 17.47 0.22
C LEU A 368 9.90 16.84 1.42
N TYR A 369 9.81 17.54 2.54
CA TYR A 369 9.03 17.09 3.70
C TYR A 369 7.53 16.98 3.36
N GLN A 370 7.00 17.88 2.53
CA GLN A 370 5.60 17.81 2.09
C GLN A 370 5.37 16.81 0.95
N ASN A 371 6.40 16.52 0.15
CA ASN A 371 6.35 15.57 -0.96
C ASN A 371 7.35 14.40 -0.76
N LYS A 372 7.33 13.76 0.41
CA LYS A 372 8.27 12.67 0.74
C LYS A 372 8.23 11.53 -0.27
N ARG A 373 7.04 11.26 -0.82
CA ARG A 373 6.81 10.20 -1.80
C ARG A 373 7.69 10.35 -3.04
N SER A 374 8.03 11.58 -3.43
CA SER A 374 8.88 11.80 -4.60
C SER A 374 10.29 11.24 -4.41
N LEU A 375 10.79 11.18 -3.16
CA LEU A 375 12.07 10.56 -2.80
C LEU A 375 12.11 9.06 -3.06
N ASN A 376 10.95 8.39 -3.23
CA ASN A 376 10.89 6.98 -3.59
C ASN A 376 11.23 6.70 -5.05
N HIS A 377 11.17 7.71 -5.92
CA HIS A 377 11.61 7.57 -7.29
C HIS A 377 13.13 7.54 -7.36
N LYS A 378 13.68 6.34 -7.61
CA LYS A 378 15.13 6.07 -7.63
C LYS A 378 15.91 7.09 -8.47
N ASN A 379 15.48 7.34 -9.72
CA ASN A 379 16.18 8.26 -10.62
C ASN A 379 16.18 9.70 -10.09
N LEU A 380 15.03 10.17 -9.60
CA LEU A 380 14.92 11.53 -9.04
C LEU A 380 15.85 11.68 -7.83
N PHE A 381 15.85 10.70 -6.93
CA PHE A 381 16.68 10.73 -5.73
C PHE A 381 18.17 10.66 -6.06
N GLU A 382 18.58 9.84 -7.02
CA GLU A 382 19.98 9.75 -7.47
C GLU A 382 20.47 11.08 -8.07
N GLU A 383 19.67 11.70 -8.94
CA GLU A 383 19.99 13.00 -9.53
C GLU A 383 20.02 14.12 -8.47
N LEU A 384 19.04 14.14 -7.57
CA LEU A 384 19.00 15.08 -6.44
C LEU A 384 20.23 14.92 -5.54
N ASN A 385 20.61 13.69 -5.23
CA ASN A 385 21.78 13.38 -4.40
C ASN A 385 23.09 13.76 -5.11
N ALA A 386 23.16 13.64 -6.44
CA ALA A 386 24.31 14.13 -7.21
C ALA A 386 24.45 15.66 -7.13
N ASP A 387 23.34 16.39 -7.27
CA ASP A 387 23.32 17.85 -7.17
C ASP A 387 23.67 18.32 -5.73
N LEU A 388 23.16 17.62 -4.70
CA LEU A 388 23.50 17.86 -3.29
C LEU A 388 24.98 17.59 -3.00
N ASN A 389 25.52 16.48 -3.49
CA ASN A 389 26.95 16.18 -3.34
C ASN A 389 27.82 17.28 -3.97
N ALA A 390 27.45 17.76 -5.17
CA ALA A 390 28.17 18.86 -5.81
C ALA A 390 28.11 20.14 -4.97
N TYR A 391 26.94 20.47 -4.40
CA TYR A 391 26.78 21.58 -3.45
C TYR A 391 27.66 21.43 -2.20
N VAL A 392 27.71 20.24 -1.60
CA VAL A 392 28.53 19.97 -0.40
C VAL A 392 30.02 20.12 -0.71
N GLN A 393 30.47 19.67 -1.89
CA GLN A 393 31.87 19.82 -2.31
C GLN A 393 32.24 21.28 -2.59
N ASP A 394 31.39 22.04 -3.29
CA ASP A 394 31.62 23.47 -3.57
C ASP A 394 31.67 24.29 -2.27
N THR A 395 30.76 24.03 -1.33
CA THR A 395 30.76 24.70 -0.01
C THR A 395 31.91 24.30 0.91
N ALA A 396 32.63 23.21 0.60
CA ALA A 396 33.85 22.80 1.29
C ALA A 396 35.14 23.27 0.57
N GLY A 397 35.05 23.61 -0.72
CA GLY A 397 36.16 23.97 -1.59
C GLY A 397 36.23 25.46 -1.95
N LYS A 398 37.14 25.78 -2.89
CA LYS A 398 37.26 27.10 -3.56
C LYS A 398 36.85 26.99 -5.03
N GLU A 399 35.78 26.26 -5.34
CA GLU A 399 35.31 26.13 -6.72
C GLU A 399 34.66 27.42 -7.24
N SER A 400 34.48 27.49 -8.56
CA SER A 400 34.21 28.74 -9.31
C SER A 400 32.73 29.03 -9.55
N ARG A 401 31.85 28.02 -9.39
CA ARG A 401 30.40 28.18 -9.49
C ARG A 401 29.85 28.34 -8.09
N GLY A 402 29.67 29.56 -7.63
CA GLY A 402 29.18 29.82 -6.27
C GLY A 402 27.91 29.02 -5.92
N PRO A 403 27.64 28.83 -4.62
CA PRO A 403 26.64 27.88 -4.08
C PRO A 403 25.20 28.11 -4.60
N GLU A 404 24.93 29.32 -5.11
CA GLU A 404 23.66 29.71 -5.73
C GLU A 404 23.24 28.79 -6.89
N GLY A 405 24.17 28.46 -7.79
CA GLY A 405 23.85 27.69 -8.98
C GLY A 405 23.39 26.26 -8.65
N HIS A 406 23.99 25.66 -7.63
CA HIS A 406 23.64 24.33 -7.15
C HIS A 406 22.28 24.33 -6.45
N LEU A 407 22.06 25.24 -5.49
CA LEU A 407 20.77 25.32 -4.78
C LEU A 407 19.60 25.65 -5.71
N GLN A 408 19.82 26.49 -6.72
CA GLN A 408 18.83 26.77 -7.75
C GLN A 408 18.45 25.50 -8.54
N ALA A 409 19.45 24.69 -8.94
CA ALA A 409 19.21 23.44 -9.66
C ALA A 409 18.44 22.42 -8.80
N ILE A 410 18.85 22.28 -7.53
CA ILE A 410 18.19 21.43 -6.54
C ILE A 410 16.74 21.87 -6.34
N LEU A 411 16.49 23.16 -6.09
CA LEU A 411 15.15 23.70 -5.87
C LEU A 411 14.26 23.49 -7.10
N LEU A 412 14.76 23.76 -8.30
CA LEU A 412 14.02 23.54 -9.54
C LEU A 412 13.65 22.05 -9.72
N ARG A 413 14.57 21.14 -9.41
CA ARG A 413 14.33 19.69 -9.47
C ARG A 413 13.26 19.25 -8.48
N VAL A 414 13.32 19.73 -7.24
CA VAL A 414 12.33 19.43 -6.21
C VAL A 414 10.94 19.94 -6.63
N ILE A 415 10.84 21.18 -7.11
CA ILE A 415 9.56 21.76 -7.55
C ILE A 415 9.00 21.02 -8.77
N ASN A 416 9.85 20.60 -9.71
CA ASN A 416 9.42 19.83 -10.87
C ASN A 416 9.09 18.36 -10.55
N SER A 417 9.33 17.90 -9.32
CA SER A 417 8.89 16.57 -8.85
C SER A 417 7.44 16.50 -8.40
N PHE A 418 6.77 17.65 -8.30
CA PHE A 418 5.34 17.74 -8.03
C PHE A 418 4.52 17.46 -9.28
N GLU A 419 3.30 16.94 -9.09
CA GLU A 419 2.42 16.53 -10.19
C GLU A 419 1.88 17.74 -10.97
N MET A 420 1.63 17.55 -12.27
CA MET A 420 1.02 18.59 -13.10
C MET A 420 -0.36 18.96 -12.55
N GLY A 421 -0.57 20.26 -12.27
CA GLY A 421 -1.82 20.79 -11.72
C GLY A 421 -1.75 21.12 -10.23
N GLN A 422 -0.74 20.65 -9.51
CA GLN A 422 -0.48 21.05 -8.12
C GLN A 422 0.05 22.50 -8.09
N THR A 423 -0.44 23.30 -7.14
CA THR A 423 0.08 24.66 -6.90
C THR A 423 1.00 24.64 -5.69
N ILE A 424 2.23 25.13 -5.87
CA ILE A 424 3.20 25.32 -4.80
C ILE A 424 3.22 26.80 -4.44
N TRP A 425 2.83 27.11 -3.22
CA TRP A 425 2.87 28.45 -2.66
C TRP A 425 4.15 28.61 -1.83
N CYS A 426 4.94 29.63 -2.13
CA CYS A 426 6.16 29.97 -1.40
C CYS A 426 5.99 31.38 -0.84
N ILE A 427 5.97 31.52 0.48
CA ILE A 427 5.72 32.80 1.15
C ILE A 427 6.96 33.21 1.94
N LEU A 428 7.54 34.34 1.57
CA LEU A 428 8.65 34.96 2.27
C LEU A 428 8.17 36.25 2.92
N ASP A 429 8.38 36.40 4.22
CA ASP A 429 8.11 37.65 4.90
C ASP A 429 9.41 38.33 5.32
N ARG A 430 9.54 39.64 5.04
CA ARG A 430 10.75 40.45 5.31
C ARG A 430 12.00 40.02 4.54
N VAL A 431 11.90 39.83 3.22
CA VAL A 431 13.07 39.50 2.37
C VAL A 431 14.17 40.56 2.45
N ASP A 432 13.84 41.81 2.79
CA ASP A 432 14.80 42.86 3.11
C ASP A 432 15.71 42.52 4.31
N LYS A 433 15.32 41.62 5.21
CA LYS A 433 16.17 41.17 6.32
C LYS A 433 17.09 40.00 5.95
N CYS A 434 17.02 39.45 4.72
CA CYS A 434 17.98 38.43 4.26
C CYS A 434 19.40 38.99 4.27
N ARG A 435 20.25 38.47 5.17
CA ARG A 435 21.55 39.06 5.48
C ARG A 435 22.61 38.05 5.89
N THR A 436 23.83 38.55 5.90
CA THR A 436 25.04 37.93 6.45
C THR A 436 25.76 39.02 7.25
N SER A 437 26.54 38.59 8.24
CA SER A 437 27.46 39.39 9.05
C SER A 437 28.41 40.26 8.23
N ASP A 438 28.64 39.94 6.96
CA ASP A 438 29.36 40.81 6.04
C ASP A 438 28.43 41.88 5.44
N GLU A 439 28.35 43.03 6.10
CA GLU A 439 27.52 44.18 5.67
C GLU A 439 27.79 44.62 4.22
N LYS A 440 29.03 44.46 3.72
CA LYS A 440 29.39 44.82 2.34
C LYS A 440 28.71 43.93 1.31
N LYS A 441 28.23 42.75 1.71
CA LYS A 441 27.53 41.77 0.87
C LYS A 441 26.02 41.75 1.09
N LEU A 442 25.48 42.49 2.04
CA LEU A 442 24.05 42.48 2.40
C LEU A 442 23.11 42.50 1.19
N TRP A 443 23.29 43.50 0.31
CA TRP A 443 22.47 43.68 -0.90
C TRP A 443 22.62 42.52 -1.90
N ARG A 444 23.76 41.82 -1.91
CA ARG A 444 23.98 40.67 -2.81
C ARG A 444 23.12 39.48 -2.42
N HIS A 445 22.95 39.22 -1.12
CA HIS A 445 22.15 38.07 -0.65
C HIS A 445 20.66 38.27 -0.94
N ARG A 446 20.14 39.48 -0.66
CA ARG A 446 18.75 39.86 -1.01
C ARG A 446 18.47 39.72 -2.51
N ARG A 447 19.38 40.23 -3.34
CA ARG A 447 19.28 40.14 -4.80
C ARG A 447 19.39 38.69 -5.30
N ALA A 448 20.37 37.93 -4.82
CA ALA A 448 20.57 36.53 -5.19
C ALA A 448 19.33 35.69 -4.90
N LEU A 449 18.72 35.85 -3.73
CA LEU A 449 17.49 35.14 -3.38
C LEU A 449 16.36 35.37 -4.40
N LEU A 450 16.05 36.64 -4.67
CA LEU A 450 14.99 36.99 -5.62
C LEU A 450 15.34 36.63 -7.07
N LYS A 451 16.62 36.69 -7.48
CA LYS A 451 17.08 36.20 -8.79
C LYS A 451 16.84 34.71 -8.94
N VAL A 452 17.26 33.90 -7.96
CA VAL A 452 17.02 32.45 -7.96
C VAL A 452 15.53 32.14 -8.02
N LEU A 453 14.71 32.76 -7.16
CA LEU A 453 13.26 32.52 -7.14
C LEU A 453 12.61 32.91 -8.46
N SER A 454 12.98 34.05 -9.04
CA SER A 454 12.49 34.49 -10.34
C SER A 454 12.85 33.51 -11.46
N HIS A 455 14.10 33.02 -11.48
CA HIS A 455 14.55 32.03 -12.46
C HIS A 455 13.85 30.67 -12.30
N VAL A 456 13.61 30.24 -11.06
CA VAL A 456 12.86 29.02 -10.78
C VAL A 456 11.40 29.17 -11.23
N VAL A 457 10.74 30.28 -10.91
CA VAL A 457 9.40 30.64 -11.42
C VAL A 457 9.38 30.64 -12.95
N ALA A 458 10.47 31.09 -13.58
CA ALA A 458 10.55 31.16 -15.03
C ALA A 458 10.65 29.77 -15.70
N ARG A 459 11.28 28.79 -15.05
CA ARG A 459 11.68 27.50 -15.65
C ARG A 459 10.94 26.27 -15.12
N THR A 460 10.20 26.40 -14.03
CA THR A 460 9.49 25.26 -13.46
C THR A 460 8.33 24.81 -14.36
N THR A 461 8.08 23.51 -14.37
CA THR A 461 6.90 22.89 -15.02
C THR A 461 5.68 22.88 -14.12
N SER A 462 5.88 22.93 -12.80
CA SER A 462 4.82 22.98 -11.80
C SER A 462 4.38 24.42 -11.57
N ARG A 463 3.14 24.64 -11.11
CA ARG A 463 2.64 26.00 -10.86
C ARG A 463 3.21 26.51 -9.53
N LEU A 464 4.20 27.40 -9.61
CA LEU A 464 4.86 28.01 -8.46
C LEU A 464 4.40 29.46 -8.28
N MET A 465 3.79 29.73 -7.13
CA MET A 465 3.30 31.05 -6.73
C MET A 465 4.15 31.56 -5.57
N VAL A 466 4.95 32.60 -5.81
CA VAL A 466 5.83 33.17 -4.78
C VAL A 466 5.30 34.52 -4.33
N LEU A 467 5.13 34.72 -3.03
CA LEU A 467 4.89 36.01 -2.39
C LEU A 467 6.12 36.38 -1.56
N ALA A 468 6.70 37.55 -1.81
CA ALA A 468 7.81 38.09 -1.03
C ALA A 468 7.45 39.46 -0.48
N VAL A 469 7.41 39.59 0.84
CA VAL A 469 7.17 40.86 1.54
C VAL A 469 8.49 41.58 1.78
N ILE A 470 8.51 42.88 1.52
CA ILE A 470 9.71 43.73 1.59
C ILE A 470 9.35 45.05 2.28
N ASN A 471 10.18 45.48 3.24
CA ASN A 471 10.15 46.86 3.70
C ASN A 471 10.94 47.77 2.75
N THR A 472 10.25 48.57 1.93
CA THR A 472 10.88 49.49 0.96
C THR A 472 11.76 50.54 1.60
N ARG A 473 11.56 50.81 2.90
CA ARG A 473 12.40 51.75 3.65
C ARG A 473 13.79 51.20 3.94
N ASP A 474 13.89 49.88 4.12
CA ASP A 474 15.15 49.16 4.39
C ASP A 474 15.82 48.66 3.11
N TRP A 475 15.05 48.57 2.02
CA TRP A 475 15.55 48.16 0.71
C TRP A 475 14.71 48.72 -0.44
N ASP A 476 15.32 49.61 -1.23
CA ASP A 476 14.73 50.10 -2.48
C ASP A 476 14.69 48.97 -3.54
N VAL A 477 13.53 48.31 -3.63
CA VAL A 477 13.30 47.18 -4.53
C VAL A 477 12.96 47.62 -5.95
N GLU A 478 12.46 48.84 -6.18
CA GLU A 478 11.95 49.29 -7.48
C GLU A 478 13.03 49.25 -8.56
N ASN A 479 14.23 49.74 -8.20
CA ASN A 479 15.41 49.69 -9.05
C ASN A 479 15.79 48.24 -9.44
N PHE A 480 15.57 47.30 -8.54
CA PHE A 480 15.92 45.90 -8.74
C PHE A 480 14.83 45.10 -9.49
N VAL A 481 13.55 45.45 -9.33
CA VAL A 481 12.46 44.84 -10.12
C VAL A 481 12.68 45.06 -11.61
N SER A 482 13.12 46.27 -11.98
CA SER A 482 13.45 46.61 -13.37
C SER A 482 14.57 45.73 -13.93
N GLU A 483 15.56 45.37 -13.12
CA GLU A 483 16.66 44.46 -13.47
C GLU A 483 16.11 43.03 -13.72
N ILE A 484 15.34 42.48 -12.77
CA ILE A 484 14.76 41.13 -12.91
C ILE A 484 13.80 41.06 -14.11
N GLN A 485 12.96 42.07 -14.31
CA GLN A 485 12.01 42.14 -15.43
C GLN A 485 12.68 42.34 -16.80
N GLY A 486 13.93 42.81 -16.83
CA GLY A 486 14.75 42.88 -18.04
C GLY A 486 15.38 41.54 -18.40
N GLU A 487 15.82 40.77 -17.38
CA GLU A 487 16.40 39.44 -17.55
C GLU A 487 15.35 38.35 -17.80
N GLN A 488 14.11 38.55 -17.35
CA GLN A 488 13.00 37.58 -17.41
C GLN A 488 11.80 38.14 -18.18
N SER A 489 10.82 37.29 -18.52
CA SER A 489 9.56 37.79 -19.10
C SER A 489 8.85 38.71 -18.09
N ARG A 490 8.62 39.98 -18.48
CA ARG A 490 7.95 41.03 -17.68
C ARG A 490 6.63 40.56 -17.03
N GLU A 491 5.96 39.57 -17.60
CA GLU A 491 4.68 39.05 -17.13
C GLU A 491 4.78 38.17 -15.87
N LYS A 492 5.99 37.73 -15.48
CA LYS A 492 6.18 36.78 -14.36
C LYS A 492 6.43 37.44 -13.00
N VAL A 493 6.79 38.72 -12.97
CA VAL A 493 7.12 39.45 -11.73
C VAL A 493 6.22 40.66 -11.58
N THR A 494 5.45 40.70 -10.50
CA THR A 494 4.54 41.80 -10.17
C THR A 494 5.04 42.52 -8.90
N LEU A 495 5.06 43.85 -8.92
CA LEU A 495 5.34 44.68 -7.74
C LEU A 495 4.06 45.42 -7.32
N LEU A 496 3.75 45.34 -6.03
CA LEU A 496 2.74 46.13 -5.34
C LEU A 496 3.40 46.90 -4.21
N THR A 497 3.19 48.21 -4.16
CA THR A 497 3.78 49.07 -3.13
C THR A 497 2.65 49.77 -2.38
N TYR A 498 2.74 49.76 -1.06
CA TYR A 498 1.83 50.47 -0.16
C TYR A 498 2.64 51.34 0.80
N ASP A 499 2.13 52.51 1.14
CA ASP A 499 2.71 53.41 2.15
C ASP A 499 1.89 53.37 3.45
N GLU A 500 2.57 53.21 4.59
CA GLU A 500 1.93 53.15 5.91
C GLU A 500 1.22 54.46 6.21
N ASP A 501 1.86 55.59 5.91
CA ASP A 501 1.33 56.91 6.22
C ASP A 501 0.05 57.17 5.41
N GLU A 502 0.00 56.74 4.14
CA GLU A 502 -1.17 56.89 3.27
C GLU A 502 -2.34 55.99 3.71
N ALA A 503 -2.04 54.78 4.19
CA ALA A 503 -3.06 53.84 4.64
C ALA A 503 -3.77 54.33 5.92
N LEU A 504 -3.03 54.98 6.83
CA LEU A 504 -3.57 55.57 8.07
C LEU A 504 -4.57 56.70 7.81
N TYR A 505 -4.47 57.41 6.67
CA TYR A 505 -5.43 58.46 6.31
C TYR A 505 -6.70 57.93 5.64
N GLN A 506 -6.71 56.67 5.19
CA GLN A 506 -7.85 56.06 4.49
C GLN A 506 -8.70 55.15 5.38
N SER A 507 -8.17 54.72 6.54
CA SER A 507 -8.89 54.02 7.61
C SER A 507 -9.56 54.99 8.57
#